data_AF-I2NGI7-F1
#
_entry.id   AF-I2NGI7-F1
#
_cell.length_a   1.000
_cell.length_b   1.000
_cell.length_c   1.000
_cell.angle_alpha   90.00
_cell.angle_beta   90.00
_cell.angle_gamma   90.00
#
_symmetry.space_group_name_H-M   'P 1'
#
loop_
_entity.id
_entity.type
_entity.pdbx_description
1 polymer ?
#
loop_
_entity_poly.entity_id
_entity_poly.type
_entity_poly.pdbx_seq_one_letter_code
_entity_poly.pdbx_strand_id
1 'polypeptide(L)'
;MKKIVYIDMDNVMVDFPSGIAKLDEKTKQEYEGRYDEVEGIFSLMEPMPNAISAVHKLIKKYHIYALSTAPWHNPSAWSDKVKWIQRYFGEAKGSALYKRLILSHHKNLNQGDYLIDDRTKNGADKFEGKHLHFGTEQFANWNCVLSYLDCGPFTPSDILQDCLKKSAALVQVENEEQSRIIGAFTDRYKWQVFNLACVYADETATEQKTVYLIISPYLSDEFKMRIEAMCAHIQAEYDVLLRSKSQLKQYFQRLSEKPFLHIESYTYQPLYKAGNILGMMGRDRQVDEILGQKGA
;
A
#
# COMPACT_ATOMS: atom_id res chain seq x y z
N MET A 1 -1.01 15.90 -26.58
CA MET A 1 -1.84 14.70 -26.26
C MET A 1 -1.27 14.08 -24.98
N LYS A 2 -2.10 13.59 -24.05
CA LYS A 2 -1.55 12.89 -22.87
C LYS A 2 -0.99 11.54 -23.31
N LYS A 3 0.18 11.16 -22.80
CA LYS A 3 0.80 9.85 -23.04
C LYS A 3 -0.02 8.72 -22.40
N ILE A 4 0.02 7.53 -22.98
CA ILE A 4 -0.66 6.31 -22.51
C ILE A 4 0.29 5.51 -21.63
N VAL A 5 -0.17 5.17 -20.42
CA VAL A 5 0.55 4.30 -19.49
C VAL A 5 -0.32 3.10 -19.18
N TYR A 6 0.20 1.92 -19.46
CA TYR A 6 -0.36 0.65 -19.01
C TYR A 6 0.25 0.25 -17.67
N ILE A 7 -0.58 -0.30 -16.79
CA ILE A 7 -0.17 -0.76 -15.46
C ILE A 7 -0.63 -2.21 -15.32
N ASP A 8 0.30 -3.13 -15.05
CA ASP A 8 -0.07 -4.50 -14.69
C ASP A 8 -0.84 -4.52 -13.36
N MET A 9 -1.63 -5.57 -13.14
CA MET A 9 -2.31 -5.76 -11.88
C MET A 9 -1.46 -6.54 -10.89
N ASP A 10 -1.12 -7.79 -11.21
CA ASP A 10 -0.52 -8.71 -10.26
C ASP A 10 0.90 -8.25 -9.89
N ASN A 11 1.20 -8.16 -8.59
CA ASN A 11 2.43 -7.63 -7.99
C ASN A 11 2.81 -6.18 -8.33
N VAL A 12 1.93 -5.43 -9.01
CA VAL A 12 2.14 -3.99 -9.32
C VAL A 12 1.06 -3.14 -8.66
N MET A 13 -0.22 -3.40 -8.97
CA MET A 13 -1.35 -2.79 -8.26
C MET A 13 -1.87 -3.69 -7.14
N VAL A 14 -1.77 -5.00 -7.30
CA VAL A 14 -2.37 -6.04 -6.47
C VAL A 14 -1.27 -6.88 -5.83
N ASP A 15 -1.35 -7.13 -4.53
CA ASP A 15 -0.42 -7.98 -3.79
C ASP A 15 -0.87 -9.44 -3.89
N PHE A 16 -0.33 -10.19 -4.86
CA PHE A 16 -0.69 -11.60 -5.09
C PHE A 16 -0.39 -12.49 -3.86
N PRO A 17 0.78 -12.39 -3.20
CA PRO A 17 1.04 -13.05 -1.92
C PRO A 17 -0.04 -12.84 -0.86
N SER A 18 -0.62 -11.64 -0.76
CA SER A 18 -1.70 -11.38 0.21
C SER A 18 -2.96 -12.23 -0.04
N GLY A 19 -3.23 -12.59 -1.30
CA GLY A 19 -4.32 -13.51 -1.65
C GLY A 19 -4.01 -14.93 -1.20
N ILE A 20 -2.79 -15.42 -1.45
CA ILE A 20 -2.33 -16.75 -1.02
C ILE A 20 -2.39 -16.88 0.50
N ALA A 21 -1.97 -15.84 1.23
CA ALA A 21 -1.96 -15.83 2.68
C ALA A 21 -3.36 -16.05 3.30
N LYS A 22 -4.43 -15.67 2.58
CA LYS A 22 -5.83 -15.81 3.00
C LYS A 22 -6.45 -17.18 2.67
N LEU A 23 -5.75 -18.03 1.92
CA LEU A 23 -6.20 -19.39 1.63
C LEU A 23 -6.03 -20.30 2.86
N ASP A 24 -6.89 -21.31 2.98
CA ASP A 24 -6.69 -22.37 3.96
C ASP A 24 -5.54 -23.30 3.56
N GLU A 25 -4.97 -24.00 4.53
CA GLU A 25 -3.78 -24.84 4.32
C GLU A 25 -4.02 -25.99 3.33
N LYS A 26 -5.24 -26.54 3.27
CA LYS A 26 -5.56 -27.61 2.32
C LYS A 26 -5.53 -27.05 0.89
N THR A 27 -6.16 -25.90 0.66
CA THR A 27 -6.11 -25.23 -0.65
C THR A 27 -4.68 -24.84 -1.03
N LYS A 28 -3.87 -24.36 -0.07
CA LYS A 28 -2.46 -24.03 -0.32
C LYS A 28 -1.63 -25.25 -0.76
N GLN A 29 -1.90 -26.42 -0.19
CA GLN A 29 -1.22 -27.66 -0.58
C GLN A 29 -1.70 -28.16 -1.95
N GLU A 30 -3.00 -28.09 -2.24
CA GLU A 30 -3.58 -28.57 -3.49
C GLU A 30 -3.10 -27.76 -4.73
N TYR A 31 -2.88 -26.46 -4.55
CA TYR A 31 -2.51 -25.52 -5.61
C TYR A 31 -1.05 -25.06 -5.53
N GLU A 32 -0.19 -25.78 -4.81
CA GLU A 32 1.23 -25.44 -4.71
C GLU A 32 1.86 -25.28 -6.11
N GLY A 33 2.51 -24.13 -6.34
CA GLY A 33 3.12 -23.76 -7.62
C GLY A 33 2.15 -23.26 -8.70
N ARG A 34 0.83 -23.29 -8.46
CA ARG A 34 -0.23 -22.87 -9.40
C ARG A 34 -1.36 -22.11 -8.68
N TYR A 35 -0.99 -21.29 -7.69
CA TYR A 35 -1.95 -20.53 -6.87
C TYR A 35 -2.85 -19.60 -7.69
N ASP A 36 -2.40 -19.17 -8.87
CA ASP A 36 -3.18 -18.35 -9.77
C ASP A 36 -4.35 -19.12 -10.42
N GLU A 37 -4.38 -20.45 -10.28
CA GLU A 37 -5.49 -21.31 -10.69
C GLU A 37 -6.61 -21.42 -9.64
N VAL A 38 -6.39 -20.93 -8.41
CA VAL A 38 -7.40 -20.98 -7.35
C VAL A 38 -8.58 -20.07 -7.71
N GLU A 39 -9.77 -20.64 -7.77
CA GLU A 39 -10.99 -19.88 -8.04
C GLU A 39 -11.19 -18.79 -6.97
N GLY A 40 -11.49 -17.56 -7.41
CA GLY A 40 -11.78 -16.45 -6.50
C GLY A 40 -10.55 -15.77 -5.89
N ILE A 41 -9.33 -16.30 -6.06
CA ILE A 41 -8.13 -15.80 -5.36
C ILE A 41 -7.86 -14.31 -5.61
N PHE A 42 -8.08 -13.84 -6.84
CA PHE A 42 -7.85 -12.45 -7.24
C PHE A 42 -8.76 -11.47 -6.49
N SER A 43 -9.94 -11.91 -6.04
CA SER A 43 -10.84 -11.09 -5.23
C SER A 43 -10.37 -10.92 -3.78
N LEU A 44 -9.49 -11.80 -3.31
CA LEU A 44 -8.95 -11.81 -1.95
C LEU A 44 -7.75 -10.87 -1.78
N MET A 45 -7.09 -10.49 -2.87
CA MET A 45 -5.82 -9.76 -2.80
C MET A 45 -6.02 -8.30 -2.36
N GLU A 46 -5.09 -7.83 -1.55
CA GLU A 46 -4.98 -6.42 -1.16
C GLU A 46 -4.20 -5.61 -2.20
N PRO A 47 -4.30 -4.26 -2.17
CA PRO A 47 -3.44 -3.42 -3.00
C PRO A 47 -1.97 -3.50 -2.58
N MET A 48 -1.08 -3.45 -3.58
CA MET A 48 0.33 -3.18 -3.34
C MET A 48 0.49 -1.85 -2.60
N PRO A 49 1.50 -1.71 -1.73
CA PRO A 49 1.74 -0.46 -1.01
C PRO A 49 1.83 0.74 -1.97
N ASN A 50 1.08 1.81 -1.67
CA ASN A 50 0.97 3.03 -2.49
C ASN A 50 0.41 2.89 -3.91
N ALA A 51 -0.11 1.72 -4.30
CA ALA A 51 -0.64 1.54 -5.66
C ALA A 51 -1.87 2.43 -5.95
N ILE A 52 -2.80 2.52 -5.01
CA ILE A 52 -4.05 3.27 -5.19
C ILE A 52 -3.75 4.77 -5.36
N SER A 53 -2.98 5.33 -4.43
CA SER A 53 -2.52 6.71 -4.50
C SER A 53 -1.69 6.99 -5.76
N ALA A 54 -0.80 6.08 -6.16
CA ALA A 54 0.01 6.25 -7.38
C ALA A 54 -0.84 6.32 -8.66
N VAL A 55 -1.82 5.44 -8.81
CA VAL A 55 -2.75 5.46 -9.96
C VAL A 55 -3.52 6.79 -10.00
N HIS A 56 -4.02 7.26 -8.86
CA HIS A 56 -4.71 8.55 -8.76
C HIS A 56 -3.82 9.75 -9.14
N LYS A 57 -2.52 9.69 -8.83
CA LYS A 57 -1.57 10.72 -9.29
C LYS A 57 -1.32 10.63 -10.79
N LEU A 58 -1.08 9.44 -11.31
CA LEU A 58 -0.78 9.21 -12.71
C LEU A 58 -1.90 9.68 -13.64
N ILE A 59 -3.17 9.45 -13.29
CA ILE A 59 -4.34 9.87 -14.09
C ILE A 59 -4.41 11.39 -14.30
N LYS A 60 -3.83 12.19 -13.40
CA LYS A 60 -3.77 13.65 -13.56
C LYS A 60 -2.95 14.03 -14.79
N LYS A 61 -1.87 13.29 -15.10
CA LYS A 61 -0.92 13.61 -16.17
C LYS A 61 -1.04 12.70 -17.41
N TYR A 62 -1.45 11.45 -17.24
CA TYR A 62 -1.40 10.41 -18.27
C TYR A 62 -2.78 9.80 -18.54
N HIS A 63 -2.93 9.13 -19.69
CA HIS A 63 -4.04 8.23 -19.95
C HIS A 63 -3.71 6.84 -19.39
N ILE A 64 -4.38 6.46 -18.30
CA ILE A 64 -4.09 5.23 -17.58
C ILE A 64 -5.04 4.12 -17.99
N TYR A 65 -4.49 2.92 -18.14
CA TYR A 65 -5.20 1.67 -18.34
C TYR A 65 -4.57 0.56 -17.50
N ALA A 66 -5.40 -0.26 -16.87
CA ALA A 66 -4.94 -1.53 -16.30
C ALA A 66 -4.79 -2.52 -17.47
N LEU A 67 -3.60 -3.12 -17.61
CA LEU A 67 -3.31 -4.13 -18.63
C LEU A 67 -2.82 -5.40 -17.96
N SER A 68 -3.76 -6.31 -17.70
CA SER A 68 -3.49 -7.54 -16.96
C SER A 68 -3.62 -8.75 -17.87
N THR A 69 -2.84 -9.78 -17.57
CA THR A 69 -3.14 -11.12 -18.04
C THR A 69 -4.05 -11.81 -17.03
N ALA A 70 -4.89 -12.73 -17.49
CA ALA A 70 -5.62 -13.64 -16.61
C ALA A 70 -5.21 -15.08 -16.90
N PRO A 71 -5.04 -15.93 -15.87
CA PRO A 71 -4.61 -17.31 -16.07
C PRO A 71 -5.59 -18.10 -16.94
N TRP A 72 -5.05 -18.96 -17.81
CA TRP A 72 -5.86 -19.76 -18.75
C TRP A 72 -6.78 -20.75 -18.02
N HIS A 73 -6.31 -21.32 -16.92
CA HIS A 73 -7.03 -22.31 -16.12
C HIS A 73 -7.87 -21.69 -14.99
N ASN A 74 -8.00 -20.35 -14.94
CA ASN A 74 -8.83 -19.67 -13.95
C ASN A 74 -9.80 -18.67 -14.58
N PRO A 75 -10.98 -19.12 -15.05
CA PRO A 75 -11.98 -18.24 -15.62
C PRO A 75 -12.48 -17.15 -14.66
N SER A 76 -12.49 -17.42 -13.34
CA SER A 76 -12.95 -16.46 -12.34
C SER A 76 -12.09 -15.19 -12.31
N ALA A 77 -10.80 -15.31 -12.64
CA ALA A 77 -9.82 -14.23 -12.62
C ALA A 77 -10.23 -13.02 -13.45
N TRP A 78 -10.98 -13.22 -14.56
CA TRP A 78 -11.44 -12.13 -15.42
C TRP A 78 -12.41 -11.23 -14.68
N SER A 79 -13.40 -11.85 -14.04
CA SER A 79 -14.43 -11.14 -13.29
C SER A 79 -13.86 -10.54 -12.01
N ASP A 80 -12.91 -11.22 -11.37
CA ASP A 80 -12.33 -10.77 -10.11
C ASP A 80 -11.44 -9.55 -10.29
N LYS A 81 -10.68 -9.47 -11.39
CA LYS A 81 -9.90 -8.27 -11.72
C LYS A 81 -10.80 -7.04 -11.93
N VAL A 82 -11.96 -7.21 -12.55
CA VAL A 82 -12.96 -6.13 -12.66
C VAL A 82 -13.49 -5.73 -11.29
N LYS A 83 -13.94 -6.70 -10.47
CA LYS A 83 -14.46 -6.46 -9.11
C LYS A 83 -13.42 -5.78 -8.23
N TRP A 84 -12.16 -6.17 -8.36
CA TRP A 84 -11.05 -5.58 -7.63
C TRP A 84 -10.89 -4.09 -8.00
N ILE A 85 -10.89 -3.75 -9.29
CA ILE A 85 -10.85 -2.35 -9.74
C ILE A 85 -12.07 -1.58 -9.20
N GLN A 86 -13.26 -2.14 -9.29
CA GLN A 86 -14.48 -1.51 -8.75
C GLN A 86 -14.38 -1.25 -7.25
N ARG A 87 -13.84 -2.22 -6.49
CA ARG A 87 -13.69 -2.13 -5.03
C ARG A 87 -12.77 -0.99 -4.61
N TYR A 88 -11.61 -0.84 -5.28
CA TYR A 88 -10.57 0.10 -4.84
C TYR A 88 -10.59 1.45 -5.58
N PHE A 89 -11.10 1.50 -6.82
CA PHE A 89 -11.16 2.72 -7.62
C PHE A 89 -12.60 3.24 -7.86
N GLY A 90 -13.61 2.47 -7.43
CA GLY A 90 -15.03 2.78 -7.60
C GLY A 90 -15.60 2.32 -8.94
N GLU A 91 -16.90 2.05 -8.96
CA GLU A 91 -17.64 1.54 -10.13
C GLU A 91 -18.42 2.62 -10.89
N ALA A 92 -18.59 3.81 -10.29
CA ALA A 92 -19.38 4.88 -10.87
C ALA A 92 -18.67 5.52 -12.07
N LYS A 93 -19.46 6.03 -13.02
CA LYS A 93 -18.92 6.84 -14.13
C LYS A 93 -18.15 8.03 -13.55
N GLY A 94 -16.90 8.19 -13.95
CA GLY A 94 -15.99 9.21 -13.43
C GLY A 94 -14.94 8.70 -12.44
N SER A 95 -15.07 7.46 -11.95
CA SER A 95 -14.02 6.78 -11.20
C SER A 95 -12.74 6.60 -12.02
N ALA A 96 -11.60 6.57 -11.31
CA ALA A 96 -10.24 6.57 -11.87
C ALA A 96 -10.02 5.56 -13.01
N LEU A 97 -10.46 4.31 -12.82
CA LEU A 97 -10.29 3.22 -13.77
C LEU A 97 -11.61 2.73 -14.40
N TYR A 98 -12.67 3.55 -14.38
CA TYR A 98 -13.95 3.20 -14.98
C TYR A 98 -13.79 2.87 -16.48
N LYS A 99 -14.08 1.62 -16.87
CA LYS A 99 -13.91 1.08 -18.23
C LYS A 99 -12.48 1.21 -18.78
N ARG A 100 -11.46 1.03 -17.92
CA ARG A 100 -10.03 1.14 -18.30
C ARG A 100 -9.24 -0.16 -18.06
N LEU A 101 -9.92 -1.29 -17.90
CA LEU A 101 -9.29 -2.62 -17.84
C LEU A 101 -9.18 -3.22 -19.23
N ILE A 102 -7.99 -3.73 -19.56
CA ILE A 102 -7.70 -4.53 -20.74
C ILE A 102 -7.13 -5.86 -20.24
N LEU A 103 -7.75 -6.97 -20.67
CA LEU A 103 -7.25 -8.31 -20.41
C LEU A 103 -6.56 -8.84 -21.67
N SER A 104 -5.27 -9.17 -21.57
CA SER A 104 -4.49 -9.68 -22.71
C SER A 104 -3.36 -10.60 -22.26
N HIS A 105 -3.13 -11.67 -23.04
CA HIS A 105 -1.93 -12.51 -22.95
C HIS A 105 -0.75 -11.95 -23.78
N HIS A 106 -0.98 -10.92 -24.58
CA HIS A 106 0.01 -10.30 -25.45
C HIS A 106 0.03 -8.78 -25.21
N LYS A 107 0.79 -8.35 -24.21
CA LYS A 107 0.92 -6.94 -23.82
C LYS A 107 1.59 -6.11 -24.91
N ASN A 108 2.53 -6.70 -25.66
CA ASN A 108 3.21 -6.07 -26.80
C ASN A 108 2.29 -5.61 -27.93
N LEU A 109 1.06 -6.15 -28.04
CA LEU A 109 0.12 -5.73 -29.09
C LEU A 109 -0.64 -4.45 -28.74
N ASN A 110 -0.47 -3.91 -27.52
CA ASN A 110 -1.11 -2.67 -27.10
C ASN A 110 -0.23 -1.48 -27.44
N GLN A 111 -0.80 -0.46 -28.06
CA GLN A 111 -0.08 0.77 -28.40
C GLN A 111 -0.07 1.74 -27.21
N GLY A 112 1.09 2.06 -26.67
CA GLY A 112 1.23 3.04 -25.59
C GLY A 112 2.68 3.46 -25.34
N ASP A 113 2.86 4.46 -24.49
CA ASP A 113 4.17 5.06 -24.23
C ASP A 113 4.96 4.32 -23.14
N TYR A 114 4.24 3.80 -22.13
CA TYR A 114 4.85 3.10 -20.99
C TYR A 114 4.04 1.87 -20.56
N LEU A 115 4.75 0.85 -20.08
CA LEU A 115 4.19 -0.32 -19.41
C LEU A 115 4.88 -0.48 -18.06
N ILE A 116 4.12 -0.38 -16.95
CA ILE A 116 4.62 -0.68 -15.60
C ILE A 116 4.22 -2.13 -15.28
N ASP A 117 5.20 -3.02 -15.19
CA ASP A 117 4.98 -4.48 -15.11
C ASP A 117 6.13 -5.13 -14.33
N ASP A 118 5.82 -6.10 -13.45
CA ASP A 118 6.79 -6.81 -12.61
C ASP A 118 7.54 -7.93 -13.36
N ARG A 119 7.10 -8.27 -14.57
CA ARG A 119 7.63 -9.38 -15.36
C ARG A 119 8.01 -8.95 -16.77
N THR A 120 8.75 -9.85 -17.41
CA THR A 120 9.10 -9.78 -18.84
C THR A 120 8.23 -10.70 -19.70
N LYS A 121 7.25 -11.39 -19.10
CA LYS A 121 6.41 -12.39 -19.78
C LYS A 121 5.25 -11.74 -20.54
N ASN A 122 4.52 -12.56 -21.31
CA ASN A 122 3.31 -12.14 -22.03
C ASN A 122 3.55 -10.94 -22.98
N GLY A 123 4.77 -10.84 -23.52
CA GLY A 123 5.19 -9.77 -24.41
C GLY A 123 5.52 -8.44 -23.70
N ALA A 124 5.65 -8.40 -22.38
CA ALA A 124 6.11 -7.18 -21.70
C ALA A 124 7.53 -6.77 -22.14
N ASP A 125 8.42 -7.74 -22.35
CA ASP A 125 9.78 -7.55 -22.89
C ASP A 125 9.83 -7.00 -24.32
N LYS A 126 8.73 -7.16 -25.06
CA LYS A 126 8.57 -6.75 -26.46
C LYS A 126 7.60 -5.58 -26.61
N PHE A 127 7.23 -4.92 -25.52
CA PHE A 127 6.40 -3.74 -25.58
C PHE A 127 7.12 -2.62 -26.33
N GLU A 128 6.48 -2.02 -27.34
CA GLU A 128 7.13 -1.01 -28.19
C GLU A 128 7.44 0.28 -27.43
N GLY A 129 6.58 0.65 -26.47
CA GLY A 129 6.86 1.72 -25.52
C GLY A 129 7.89 1.31 -24.48
N LYS A 130 8.09 2.16 -23.46
CA LYS A 130 9.08 1.86 -22.42
C LYS A 130 8.51 0.95 -21.32
N HIS A 131 9.08 -0.24 -21.15
CA HIS A 131 8.83 -1.10 -20.00
C HIS A 131 9.55 -0.55 -18.75
N LEU A 132 8.78 -0.21 -17.72
CA LEU A 132 9.23 0.14 -16.39
C LEU A 132 9.10 -1.11 -15.52
N HIS A 133 10.20 -1.86 -15.40
CA HIS A 133 10.23 -3.18 -14.76
C HIS A 133 10.10 -3.03 -13.23
N PHE A 134 8.87 -3.12 -12.73
CA PHE A 134 8.52 -2.85 -11.35
C PHE A 134 9.15 -3.88 -10.40
N GLY A 135 9.60 -3.43 -9.23
CA GLY A 135 10.29 -4.29 -8.25
C GLY A 135 11.78 -4.51 -8.52
N THR A 136 12.32 -4.02 -9.64
CA THR A 136 13.78 -4.00 -9.89
C THR A 136 14.47 -2.82 -9.21
N GLU A 137 15.81 -2.80 -9.16
CA GLU A 137 16.57 -1.72 -8.52
C GLU A 137 16.16 -0.32 -9.00
N GLN A 138 15.94 -0.14 -10.31
CA GLN A 138 15.56 1.16 -10.88
C GLN A 138 14.11 1.56 -10.53
N PHE A 139 13.20 0.59 -10.43
CA PHE A 139 11.78 0.82 -10.20
C PHE A 139 11.27 0.00 -9.01
N ALA A 140 11.99 0.08 -7.89
CA ALA A 140 11.79 -0.80 -6.74
C ALA A 140 10.40 -0.66 -6.11
N ASN A 141 9.77 0.50 -6.27
CA ASN A 141 8.44 0.80 -5.73
C ASN A 141 7.79 1.97 -6.49
N TRP A 142 6.56 2.32 -6.09
CA TRP A 142 5.79 3.39 -6.69
C TRP A 142 6.43 4.79 -6.58
N ASN A 143 7.24 5.07 -5.56
CA ASN A 143 7.95 6.36 -5.49
C ASN A 143 8.94 6.52 -6.64
N CYS A 144 9.72 5.46 -6.94
CA CYS A 144 10.67 5.46 -8.06
C CYS A 144 9.95 5.66 -9.40
N VAL A 145 8.82 4.98 -9.61
CA VAL A 145 8.00 5.10 -10.83
C VAL A 145 7.42 6.51 -10.98
N LEU A 146 6.81 7.04 -9.93
CA LEU A 146 6.20 8.38 -9.95
C LEU A 146 7.24 9.49 -10.14
N SER A 147 8.42 9.34 -9.55
CA SER A 147 9.55 10.25 -9.77
C SER A 147 10.00 10.20 -11.23
N TYR A 148 10.21 9.01 -11.79
CA TYR A 148 10.60 8.82 -13.19
C TYR A 148 9.57 9.40 -14.19
N LEU A 149 8.28 9.26 -13.88
CA LEU A 149 7.18 9.80 -14.69
C LEU A 149 6.85 11.26 -14.36
N ASP A 150 7.62 11.90 -13.49
CA ASP A 150 7.49 13.30 -13.09
C ASP A 150 6.05 13.62 -12.60
N CYS A 151 5.58 12.82 -11.64
CA CYS A 151 4.28 12.98 -10.97
C CYS A 151 4.39 13.65 -9.59
N GLY A 152 5.60 14.05 -9.19
CA GLY A 152 5.90 14.63 -7.88
C GLY A 152 5.77 13.65 -6.70
N PRO A 153 6.24 14.04 -5.51
CA PRO A 153 6.16 13.22 -4.30
C PRO A 153 4.69 13.07 -3.83
N PHE A 154 4.43 12.09 -2.98
CA PHE A 154 3.11 11.92 -2.36
C PHE A 154 2.75 13.12 -1.48
N THR A 155 1.47 13.47 -1.46
CA THR A 155 0.91 14.53 -0.62
C THR A 155 0.09 13.94 0.52
N PRO A 156 -0.22 14.70 1.60
CA PRO A 156 -1.19 14.28 2.60
C PRO A 156 -2.53 13.83 2.02
N SER A 157 -2.98 14.44 0.92
CA SER A 157 -4.21 14.03 0.24
C SER A 157 -4.10 12.67 -0.45
N ASP A 158 -2.90 12.25 -0.83
CA ASP A 158 -2.67 10.95 -1.44
C ASP A 158 -2.72 9.83 -0.39
N ILE A 159 -2.26 10.11 0.85
CA ILE A 159 -2.41 9.20 2.01
C ILE A 159 -3.87 8.85 2.28
N LEU A 160 -4.80 9.79 2.13
CA LEU A 160 -6.24 9.50 2.28
C LEU A 160 -6.73 8.41 1.34
N GLN A 161 -6.17 8.31 0.14
CA GLN A 161 -6.60 7.30 -0.83
C GLN A 161 -6.21 5.90 -0.32
N ASP A 162 -5.03 5.77 0.27
CA ASP A 162 -4.50 4.49 0.75
C ASP A 162 -5.19 4.04 2.05
N CYS A 163 -5.69 4.97 2.88
CA CYS A 163 -6.42 4.64 4.12
C CYS A 163 -7.96 4.77 4.02
N LEU A 164 -8.50 5.18 2.87
CA LEU A 164 -9.94 5.34 2.68
C LEU A 164 -10.65 4.00 2.98
N LYS A 165 -11.68 4.05 3.83
CA LYS A 165 -12.47 2.87 4.25
C LYS A 165 -11.70 1.78 5.01
N LYS A 166 -10.45 2.04 5.42
CA LYS A 166 -9.67 1.15 6.31
C LYS A 166 -9.60 1.76 7.71
N SER A 167 -9.34 0.93 8.72
CA SER A 167 -8.94 1.43 10.04
C SER A 167 -7.47 1.85 9.97
N ALA A 168 -7.17 3.11 10.28
CA ALA A 168 -5.83 3.66 10.16
C ALA A 168 -5.54 4.67 11.27
N ALA A 169 -4.26 4.78 11.61
CA ALA A 169 -3.73 5.73 12.57
C ALA A 169 -2.42 6.35 12.08
N LEU A 170 -2.17 7.61 12.44
CA LEU A 170 -0.87 8.24 12.33
C LEU A 170 -0.25 8.30 13.72
N VAL A 171 1.01 7.89 13.87
CA VAL A 171 1.75 7.86 15.13
C VAL A 171 3.09 8.57 14.93
N GLN A 172 3.36 9.61 15.72
CA GLN A 172 4.68 10.26 15.70
C GLN A 172 5.70 9.34 16.38
N VAL A 173 6.87 9.18 15.75
CA VAL A 173 7.95 8.33 16.24
C VAL A 173 9.20 9.20 16.44
N GLU A 174 9.73 9.16 17.65
CA GLU A 174 10.85 9.98 18.11
C GLU A 174 12.10 9.16 18.40
N ASN A 175 11.97 7.85 18.64
CA ASN A 175 13.10 6.99 18.97
C ASN A 175 12.92 5.54 18.47
N GLU A 176 14.01 4.77 18.51
CA GLU A 176 14.04 3.38 18.01
C GLU A 176 13.20 2.42 18.86
N GLU A 177 13.02 2.70 20.16
CA GLU A 177 12.21 1.86 21.05
C GLU A 177 10.73 1.92 20.68
N GLN A 178 10.22 3.12 20.42
CA GLN A 178 8.88 3.33 19.86
C GLN A 178 8.73 2.54 18.55
N SER A 179 9.69 2.66 17.63
CA SER A 179 9.64 1.93 16.37
C SER A 179 9.66 0.41 16.54
N ARG A 180 10.37 -0.12 17.55
CA ARG A 180 10.43 -1.56 17.86
C ARG A 180 9.09 -2.08 18.35
N ILE A 181 8.44 -1.34 19.26
CA ILE A 181 7.15 -1.73 19.84
C ILE A 181 6.05 -1.64 18.78
N ILE A 182 6.04 -0.60 17.95
CA ILE A 182 5.15 -0.53 16.78
C ILE A 182 5.39 -1.73 15.86
N GLY A 183 6.65 -2.10 15.63
CA GLY A 183 7.02 -3.31 14.89
C GLY A 183 6.40 -4.60 15.46
N ALA A 184 6.40 -4.77 16.78
CA ALA A 184 5.81 -5.94 17.43
C ALA A 184 4.28 -6.01 17.24
N PHE A 185 3.58 -4.89 17.43
CA PHE A 185 2.12 -4.82 17.19
C PHE A 185 1.79 -5.09 15.73
N THR A 186 2.51 -4.48 14.82
CA THR A 186 2.23 -4.58 13.38
C THR A 186 2.50 -5.97 12.84
N ASP A 187 3.50 -6.68 13.37
CA ASP A 187 3.72 -8.10 13.09
C ASP A 187 2.57 -8.96 13.61
N ARG A 188 2.16 -8.78 14.88
CA ARG A 188 1.08 -9.58 15.49
C ARG A 188 -0.25 -9.43 14.74
N TYR A 189 -0.62 -8.21 14.42
CA TYR A 189 -1.91 -7.90 13.79
C TYR A 189 -1.85 -7.81 12.26
N LYS A 190 -0.67 -8.07 11.67
CA LYS A 190 -0.43 -7.99 10.22
C LYS A 190 -0.84 -6.64 9.64
N TRP A 191 -0.58 -5.57 10.38
CA TRP A 191 -0.84 -4.20 9.93
C TRP A 191 0.22 -3.75 8.94
N GLN A 192 -0.19 -2.93 7.98
CA GLN A 192 0.72 -2.25 7.06
C GLN A 192 1.25 -1.00 7.74
N VAL A 193 2.57 -0.77 7.65
CA VAL A 193 3.19 0.44 8.17
C VAL A 193 3.91 1.17 7.05
N PHE A 194 3.71 2.48 7.02
CA PHE A 194 4.42 3.37 6.13
C PHE A 194 5.13 4.43 6.95
N ASN A 195 6.40 4.64 6.64
CA ASN A 195 7.21 5.71 7.19
C ASN A 195 7.00 6.99 6.37
N LEU A 196 6.64 8.06 7.06
CA LEU A 196 6.47 9.40 6.50
C LEU A 196 7.54 10.32 7.10
N ALA A 197 8.48 10.78 6.28
CA ALA A 197 9.41 11.83 6.68
C ALA A 197 8.77 13.20 6.40
N CYS A 198 8.30 13.87 7.46
CA CYS A 198 7.58 15.13 7.37
C CYS A 198 8.54 16.31 7.61
N VAL A 199 8.52 17.29 6.70
CA VAL A 199 9.41 18.45 6.73
C VAL A 199 8.65 19.69 7.18
N TYR A 200 9.25 20.42 8.11
CA TYR A 200 8.74 21.65 8.70
C TYR A 200 9.82 22.72 8.59
N ALA A 201 9.45 23.96 8.27
CA ALA A 201 10.42 25.04 8.26
C ALA A 201 9.78 26.41 8.45
N ASP A 202 10.55 27.32 9.04
CA ASP A 202 10.33 28.76 9.07
C ASP A 202 11.51 29.48 8.39
N GLU A 203 11.58 30.80 8.52
CA GLU A 203 12.66 31.61 7.94
C GLU A 203 14.05 31.31 8.52
N THR A 204 14.13 30.62 9.66
CA THR A 204 15.36 30.46 10.45
C THR A 204 15.92 29.04 10.43
N ALA A 205 15.06 28.01 10.38
CA ALA A 205 15.51 26.63 10.47
C ALA A 205 14.50 25.61 9.94
N THR A 206 15.02 24.50 9.44
CA THR A 206 14.25 23.31 9.04
C THR A 206 14.25 22.26 10.16
N GLU A 207 13.14 21.53 10.28
CA GLU A 207 12.93 20.42 11.20
C GLU A 207 12.33 19.23 10.43
N GLN A 208 12.65 18.01 10.86
CA GLN A 208 12.04 16.78 10.35
C GLN A 208 11.38 16.00 11.48
N LYS A 209 10.18 15.48 11.22
CA LYS A 209 9.47 14.55 12.10
C LYS A 209 9.21 13.25 11.36
N THR A 210 9.36 12.13 12.07
CA THR A 210 8.98 10.81 11.56
C THR A 210 7.58 10.48 12.03
N VAL A 211 6.71 10.12 11.09
CA VAL A 211 5.34 9.68 11.38
C VAL A 211 5.12 8.32 10.75
N TYR A 212 4.56 7.38 11.49
CA TYR A 212 4.12 6.09 10.97
C TYR A 212 2.63 6.13 10.67
N LEU A 213 2.28 5.89 9.41
CA LEU A 213 0.91 5.55 9.01
C LEU A 213 0.73 4.04 9.17
N ILE A 214 -0.13 3.66 10.10
CA ILE A 214 -0.47 2.27 10.40
C ILE A 214 -1.86 2.01 9.84
N ILE A 215 -1.99 1.03 8.96
CA ILE A 215 -3.25 0.64 8.32
C ILE A 215 -3.55 -0.81 8.67
N SER A 216 -4.72 -1.04 9.27
CA SER A 216 -5.25 -2.39 9.40
C SER A 216 -5.85 -2.85 8.07
N PRO A 217 -5.43 -4.00 7.53
CA PRO A 217 -6.04 -4.57 6.33
C PRO A 217 -7.48 -5.02 6.59
N TYR A 218 -7.84 -5.28 7.84
CA TYR A 218 -9.19 -5.70 8.25
C TYR A 218 -9.90 -4.58 9.00
N LEU A 219 -11.19 -4.41 8.74
CA LEU A 219 -12.05 -3.62 9.62
C LEU A 219 -12.16 -4.40 10.94
N SER A 220 -11.57 -3.86 11.99
CA SER A 220 -11.61 -4.41 13.33
C SER A 220 -11.99 -3.32 14.30
N ASP A 221 -13.01 -3.60 15.11
CA ASP A 221 -13.43 -2.73 16.20
C ASP A 221 -12.32 -2.61 17.27
N GLU A 222 -11.42 -3.60 17.33
CA GLU A 222 -10.28 -3.59 18.24
C GLU A 222 -9.15 -2.67 17.77
N PHE A 223 -9.07 -2.29 16.49
CA PHE A 223 -7.91 -1.54 15.96
C PHE A 223 -7.62 -0.28 16.79
N LYS A 224 -8.67 0.49 17.08
CA LYS A 224 -8.55 1.72 17.87
C LYS A 224 -8.02 1.40 19.27
N MET A 225 -8.63 0.44 19.97
CA MET A 225 -8.23 0.03 21.31
C MET A 225 -6.75 -0.44 21.36
N ARG A 226 -6.31 -1.22 20.37
CA ARG A 226 -4.92 -1.69 20.30
C ARG A 226 -3.93 -0.55 20.01
N ILE A 227 -4.28 0.40 19.11
CA ILE A 227 -3.47 1.61 18.88
C ILE A 227 -3.38 2.46 20.15
N GLU A 228 -4.48 2.65 20.86
CA GLU A 228 -4.53 3.43 22.12
C GLU A 228 -3.71 2.77 23.23
N ALA A 229 -3.72 1.44 23.33
CA ALA A 229 -2.86 0.71 24.27
C ALA A 229 -1.39 0.87 23.93
N MET A 230 -1.03 0.64 22.66
CA MET A 230 0.33 0.78 22.16
C MET A 230 0.87 2.21 22.35
N CYS A 231 0.14 3.23 21.88
CA CYS A 231 0.60 4.63 21.91
C CYS A 231 0.73 5.16 23.35
N ALA A 232 -0.15 4.73 24.27
CA ALA A 232 -0.03 5.10 25.68
C ALA A 232 1.21 4.48 26.35
N HIS A 233 1.55 3.22 26.02
CA HIS A 233 2.73 2.56 26.54
C HIS A 233 4.02 3.24 26.06
N ILE A 234 4.07 3.62 24.78
CA ILE A 234 5.26 4.25 24.18
C ILE A 234 5.26 5.78 24.27
N GLN A 235 4.25 6.36 24.91
CA GLN A 235 4.02 7.81 25.05
C GLN A 235 4.09 8.58 23.72
N ALA A 236 3.53 8.02 22.65
CA ALA A 236 3.53 8.63 21.33
C ALA A 236 2.24 9.45 21.06
N GLU A 237 2.41 10.61 20.42
CA GLU A 237 1.32 11.38 19.85
C GLU A 237 0.71 10.64 18.65
N TYR A 238 -0.61 10.52 18.60
CA TYR A 238 -1.29 9.78 17.53
C TYR A 238 -2.66 10.37 17.18
N ASP A 239 -3.18 9.97 16.03
CA ASP A 239 -4.55 10.25 15.62
C ASP A 239 -5.14 9.04 14.90
N VAL A 240 -6.40 8.73 15.18
CA VAL A 240 -7.12 7.58 14.63
C VAL A 240 -8.30 8.10 13.82
N LEU A 241 -8.67 7.39 12.75
CA LEU A 241 -9.87 7.67 11.95
C LEU A 241 -9.80 9.01 11.19
N LEU A 242 -8.68 9.29 10.56
CA LEU A 242 -8.56 10.43 9.65
C LEU A 242 -9.41 10.17 8.40
N ARG A 243 -10.59 10.81 8.34
CA ARG A 243 -11.59 10.61 7.27
C ARG A 243 -11.69 11.80 6.32
N SER A 244 -10.94 12.87 6.54
CA SER A 244 -11.00 14.08 5.71
C SER A 244 -9.64 14.75 5.52
N LYS A 245 -9.52 15.53 4.44
CA LYS A 245 -8.34 16.37 4.16
C LYS A 245 -8.07 17.38 5.28
N SER A 246 -9.14 17.91 5.89
CA SER A 246 -9.01 18.88 6.99
C SER A 246 -8.36 18.25 8.21
N GLN A 247 -8.80 17.05 8.61
CA GLN A 247 -8.23 16.34 9.77
C GLN A 247 -6.75 16.02 9.56
N LEU A 248 -6.36 15.53 8.38
CA LEU A 248 -4.94 15.29 8.10
C LEU A 248 -4.10 16.56 8.12
N LYS A 249 -4.62 17.65 7.55
CA LYS A 249 -3.90 18.92 7.56
C LYS A 249 -3.69 19.42 9.00
N GLN A 250 -4.71 19.31 9.84
CA GLN A 250 -4.63 19.68 11.26
C GLN A 250 -3.64 18.77 12.02
N TYR A 251 -3.65 17.47 11.75
CA TYR A 251 -2.69 16.53 12.33
C TYR A 251 -1.26 16.91 12.02
N PHE A 252 -0.89 17.07 10.74
CA PHE A 252 0.50 17.41 10.40
C PHE A 252 0.90 18.77 10.97
N GLN A 253 -0.01 19.75 11.00
CA GLN A 253 0.28 21.07 11.53
C GLN A 253 0.54 21.10 13.05
N ARG A 254 0.01 20.15 13.83
CA ARG A 254 0.18 20.14 15.29
C ARG A 254 1.45 19.45 15.78
N LEU A 255 2.18 18.71 14.92
CA LEU A 255 3.38 17.95 15.31
C LEU A 255 4.62 18.83 15.52
N SER A 256 4.60 20.07 15.05
CA SER A 256 5.69 21.03 15.21
C SER A 256 5.10 22.44 15.35
N GLU A 257 5.81 23.31 16.05
CA GLU A 257 5.52 24.74 16.11
C GLU A 257 5.79 25.44 14.78
N LYS A 258 6.62 24.84 13.92
CA LYS A 258 6.95 25.36 12.60
C LYS A 258 5.87 25.03 11.55
N PRO A 259 5.73 25.85 10.50
CA PRO A 259 4.86 25.53 9.37
C PRO A 259 5.20 24.18 8.74
N PHE A 260 4.19 23.34 8.55
CA PHE A 260 4.32 22.11 7.76
C PHE A 260 4.51 22.45 6.28
N LEU A 261 5.58 21.93 5.67
CA LEU A 261 5.86 22.14 4.25
C LEU A 261 5.34 20.98 3.41
N HIS A 262 5.92 19.79 3.59
CA HIS A 262 5.61 18.62 2.76
C HIS A 262 6.05 17.31 3.42
N ILE A 263 5.69 16.20 2.78
CA ILE A 263 6.16 14.86 3.10
C ILE A 263 7.29 14.56 2.11
N GLU A 264 8.52 14.45 2.61
CA GLU A 264 9.72 14.15 1.81
C GLU A 264 9.70 12.70 1.31
N SER A 265 9.29 11.77 2.17
CA SER A 265 9.20 10.36 1.83
C SER A 265 7.90 9.74 2.36
N TYR A 266 7.30 8.86 1.57
CA TYR A 266 6.17 8.02 1.98
C TYR A 266 6.47 6.59 1.53
N THR A 267 7.09 5.82 2.43
CA THR A 267 7.67 4.52 2.10
C THR A 267 7.05 3.42 2.92
N TYR A 268 6.59 2.36 2.27
CA TYR A 268 6.21 1.15 2.96
C TYR A 268 7.40 0.59 3.73
N GLN A 269 7.21 0.34 5.03
CA GLN A 269 8.22 -0.20 5.90
C GLN A 269 7.77 -1.59 6.33
N PRO A 270 8.28 -2.67 5.70
CA PRO A 270 8.07 -4.01 6.23
C PRO A 270 8.82 -4.09 7.57
N LEU A 271 8.09 -3.83 8.66
CA LEU A 271 8.60 -4.02 10.02
C LEU A 271 8.67 -5.51 10.40
N TYR A 272 8.15 -6.38 9.54
CA TYR A 272 8.36 -7.82 9.58
C TYR A 272 9.77 -8.17 9.08
N LYS A 273 10.61 -8.67 9.98
CA LYS A 273 11.67 -9.62 9.60
C LYS A 273 11.13 -11.01 9.88
N ALA A 274 11.17 -11.91 8.90
CA ALA A 274 10.97 -13.34 9.12
C ALA A 274 12.01 -13.82 10.15
N GLY A 275 11.62 -13.80 11.41
CA GLY A 275 12.42 -14.26 12.53
C GLY A 275 12.15 -15.74 12.77
N ASN A 276 13.04 -16.40 13.51
CA ASN A 276 12.74 -17.72 14.05
C ASN A 276 11.51 -17.65 14.98
N ILE A 277 10.84 -18.79 15.17
CA ILE A 277 9.59 -18.91 15.95
C ILE A 277 9.76 -18.33 17.37
N LEU A 278 10.92 -18.54 18.00
CA LEU A 278 11.25 -18.01 19.32
C LEU A 278 11.21 -16.46 19.35
N GLY A 279 11.75 -15.80 18.33
CA GLY A 279 11.70 -14.35 18.20
C GLY A 279 10.28 -13.82 17.99
N MET A 280 9.41 -14.58 17.31
CA MET A 280 7.99 -14.23 17.18
C MET A 280 7.26 -14.36 18.52
N MET A 281 7.44 -15.48 19.23
CA MET A 281 6.84 -15.71 20.55
C MET A 281 7.26 -14.65 21.58
N GLY A 282 8.52 -14.21 21.53
CA GLY A 282 9.00 -13.12 22.39
C GLY A 282 8.30 -11.80 22.13
N ARG A 283 8.06 -11.45 20.86
CA ARG A 283 7.30 -10.24 20.49
C ARG A 283 5.83 -10.34 20.89
N ASP A 284 5.20 -11.48 20.67
CA ASP A 284 3.79 -11.67 21.04
C ASP A 284 3.60 -11.55 22.56
N ARG A 285 4.50 -12.12 23.36
CA ARG A 285 4.49 -11.96 24.82
C ARG A 285 4.65 -10.49 25.23
N GLN A 286 5.56 -9.76 24.60
CA GLN A 286 5.72 -8.33 24.86
C GLN A 286 4.41 -7.56 24.57
N VAL A 287 3.73 -7.88 23.48
CA VAL A 287 2.43 -7.27 23.16
C VAL A 287 1.37 -7.67 24.21
N ASP A 288 1.34 -8.93 24.66
CA ASP A 288 0.43 -9.37 25.73
C ASP A 288 0.66 -8.62 27.05
N GLU A 289 1.91 -8.40 27.43
CA GLU A 289 2.26 -7.63 28.64
C GLU A 289 1.74 -6.19 28.54
N ILE A 290 1.92 -5.54 27.38
CA ILE A 290 1.43 -4.17 27.14
C ILE A 290 -0.10 -4.10 27.20
N LEU A 291 -0.79 -5.09 26.62
CA LEU A 291 -2.26 -5.15 26.64
C LEU A 291 -2.79 -5.51 28.04
N GLY A 292 -2.10 -6.39 28.76
CA GLY A 292 -2.45 -6.83 30.11
C GLY A 292 -2.31 -5.75 31.18
N GLN A 293 -1.36 -4.81 31.01
CA GLN A 293 -1.21 -3.63 31.89
C GLN A 293 -2.45 -2.71 31.87
N LYS A 294 -3.32 -2.81 30.86
CA LYS A 294 -4.51 -1.96 30.72
C LYS A 294 -5.84 -2.65 31.01
N GLY A 295 -5.89 -3.98 31.18
CA GLY A 295 -7.09 -4.70 31.63
C GLY A 295 -8.42 -4.28 30.98
N ALA A 296 -8.52 -4.33 29.65
CA ALA A 296 -9.76 -4.42 28.84
C ALA A 296 -9.41 -4.69 27.37
#